data_AF-A0A4Q3VSH6-F1
#
_entry.id   AF-A0A4Q3VSH6-F1
#
_cell.length_a   1.000
_cell.length_b   1.000
_cell.length_c   1.000
_cell.angle_alpha   90.00
_cell.angle_beta   90.00
_cell.angle_gamma   90.00
#
_symmetry.space_group_name_H-M   'P 1'
#
loop_
_entity.id
_entity.type
_entity.pdbx_description
1 polymer ?
#
loop_
_entity_poly.entity_id
_entity_poly.type
_entity_poly.pdbx_seq_one_letter_code
_entity_poly.pdbx_strand_id
1 'polypeptide(L)'
;MADLRAIPKVDRLAGDVSGHPEAVRIEAARQAIAEMRTALLQGKEAPDASFRAQAIADAMALPSLRSVINMTGVVLHTGLGRARLHPEAAEAARRASGEHSALEFDLATGERGDRQTHVGSLLASLTGAEAALVVNNAAGATMLVLAALCAGDAVALSRGQMVEIGGSFRLPEIIESSGARLIEVGCTNRTRISDYRAALEKGASAILRCHPSNYRIVGFTSEPTRAELAALAREHSALYLDDQGSGCLVDTATFGLPHQETLPEAIREG
;
A
#
# COMPACT_ATOMS: atom_id res chain seq x y z
N MET A 1 18.44 -34.32 39.88
CA MET A 1 17.62 -33.11 40.11
C MET A 1 18.27 -31.97 39.35
N ALA A 2 17.50 -31.15 38.64
CA ALA A 2 18.03 -29.99 37.93
C ALA A 2 18.70 -29.01 38.92
N ASP A 3 19.96 -28.63 38.70
CA ASP A 3 20.65 -27.67 39.57
C ASP A 3 20.27 -26.23 39.20
N LEU A 4 19.14 -25.79 39.74
CA LEU A 4 18.63 -24.43 39.52
C LEU A 4 19.42 -23.36 40.29
N ARG A 5 20.38 -23.74 41.15
CA ARG A 5 21.21 -22.79 41.91
C ARG A 5 22.28 -22.14 41.03
N ALA A 6 22.58 -22.74 39.88
CA ALA A 6 23.51 -22.20 38.90
C ALA A 6 22.96 -20.99 38.12
N ILE A 7 21.67 -20.67 38.26
CA ILE A 7 21.03 -19.54 37.56
C ILE A 7 21.45 -18.21 38.23
N PRO A 8 22.03 -17.25 37.49
CA PRO A 8 22.44 -15.96 38.05
C PRO A 8 21.24 -15.07 38.39
N LYS A 9 21.46 -14.08 39.28
CA LYS A 9 20.49 -13.01 39.51
C LYS A 9 20.41 -12.11 38.27
N VAL A 10 19.21 -11.61 37.98
CA VAL A 10 18.95 -10.70 36.84
C VAL A 10 19.90 -9.50 36.86
N ASP A 11 20.01 -8.79 37.99
CA ASP A 11 20.83 -7.57 38.07
C ASP A 11 22.31 -7.82 37.80
N ARG A 12 22.82 -8.98 38.25
CA ARG A 12 24.21 -9.39 38.01
C ARG A 12 24.42 -9.64 36.52
N LEU A 13 23.53 -10.43 35.91
CA LEU A 13 23.62 -10.78 34.51
C LEU A 13 23.42 -9.56 33.60
N ALA A 14 22.51 -8.65 33.96
CA ALA A 14 22.29 -7.40 33.25
C ALA A 14 23.49 -6.45 33.34
N GLY A 15 24.29 -6.55 34.39
CA GLY A 15 25.57 -5.83 34.53
C GLY A 15 26.67 -6.33 33.60
N ASP A 16 26.60 -7.60 33.17
CA ASP A 16 27.57 -8.21 32.25
C ASP A 16 27.22 -7.90 30.77
N VAL A 17 26.00 -7.44 30.48
CA VAL A 17 25.59 -7.00 29.14
C VAL A 17 26.12 -5.59 28.89
N SER A 18 26.82 -5.38 27.77
CA SER A 18 27.44 -4.10 27.44
C SER A 18 26.81 -3.45 26.21
N GLY A 19 26.95 -2.13 26.06
CA GLY A 19 26.57 -1.40 24.85
C GLY A 19 25.08 -1.09 24.67
N HIS A 20 24.22 -1.47 25.62
CA HIS A 20 22.76 -1.32 25.51
C HIS A 20 22.16 -0.49 26.66
N PRO A 21 21.01 0.19 26.46
CA PRO A 21 20.26 0.85 27.53
C PRO A 21 19.88 -0.13 28.64
N GLU A 22 19.78 0.36 29.88
CA GLU A 22 19.51 -0.46 31.06
C GLU A 22 18.27 -1.35 30.92
N ALA A 23 17.17 -0.80 30.38
CA ALA A 23 15.94 -1.54 30.15
C ALA A 23 16.14 -2.75 29.23
N VAL A 24 16.95 -2.62 28.17
CA VAL A 24 17.26 -3.70 27.23
C VAL A 24 18.13 -4.76 27.91
N ARG A 25 19.13 -4.35 28.69
CA ARG A 25 20.01 -5.28 29.42
C ARG A 25 19.23 -6.13 30.43
N ILE A 26 18.34 -5.50 31.20
CA ILE A 26 17.50 -6.19 32.19
C ILE A 26 16.58 -7.20 31.51
N GLU A 27 15.92 -6.81 30.42
CA GLU A 27 15.02 -7.69 29.70
C GLU A 27 15.75 -8.86 29.04
N ALA A 28 16.91 -8.61 28.43
CA ALA A 28 17.74 -9.64 27.85
C ALA A 28 18.25 -10.63 28.90
N ALA A 29 18.66 -10.14 30.08
CA ALA A 29 19.03 -10.99 31.21
C ALA A 29 17.86 -11.86 31.70
N ARG A 30 16.63 -11.31 31.78
CA ARG A 30 15.43 -12.07 32.14
C ARG A 30 15.14 -13.18 31.14
N GLN A 31 15.20 -12.89 29.85
CA GLN A 31 14.97 -13.88 28.79
C GLN A 31 16.04 -14.97 28.79
N ALA A 32 17.32 -14.61 28.91
CA ALA A 32 18.42 -15.57 29.01
C ALA A 32 18.28 -16.49 30.24
N ILE A 33 17.90 -15.94 31.40
CA ILE A 33 17.62 -16.71 32.62
C ILE A 33 16.41 -17.65 32.41
N ALA A 34 15.36 -17.19 31.72
CA ALA A 34 14.20 -18.03 31.41
C ALA A 34 14.54 -19.19 30.46
N GLU A 35 15.36 -18.95 29.43
CA GLU A 35 15.91 -19.98 28.54
C GLU A 35 16.74 -21.00 29.35
N MET A 36 17.69 -20.54 30.17
CA MET A 36 18.54 -21.37 31.01
C MET A 36 17.72 -22.24 31.97
N ARG A 37 16.74 -21.64 32.66
CA ARG A 37 15.82 -22.35 33.56
C ARG A 37 15.04 -23.45 32.83
N THR A 38 14.55 -23.16 31.63
CA THR A 38 13.79 -24.12 30.83
C THR A 38 14.64 -25.32 30.41
N ALA A 39 15.88 -25.07 29.97
CA ALA A 39 16.82 -26.12 29.61
C ALA A 39 17.14 -27.04 30.80
N LEU A 40 17.46 -26.46 31.96
CA LEU A 40 17.76 -27.21 33.18
C LEU A 40 16.58 -28.08 33.65
N LEU A 41 15.35 -27.53 33.64
CA LEU A 41 14.14 -28.28 34.00
C LEU A 41 13.87 -29.46 33.06
N GLN A 42 14.27 -29.35 31.79
CA GLN A 42 14.17 -30.43 30.80
C GLN A 42 15.34 -31.42 30.88
N GLY A 43 16.28 -31.25 31.81
CA GLY A 43 17.49 -32.07 31.91
C GLY A 43 18.47 -31.89 30.76
N LYS A 44 18.37 -30.77 30.03
CA LYS A 44 19.29 -30.40 28.95
C LYS A 44 20.43 -29.55 29.50
N GLU A 45 21.53 -29.51 28.75
CA GLU A 45 22.62 -28.57 28.99
C GLU A 45 22.09 -27.14 28.85
N ALA A 46 22.40 -26.30 29.84
CA ALA A 46 21.94 -24.91 29.85
C ALA A 46 22.90 -24.03 29.04
N PRO A 47 22.39 -23.12 28.19
CA PRO A 47 23.26 -22.19 27.47
C PRO A 47 23.93 -21.21 28.43
N ASP A 48 25.09 -20.69 28.06
CA ASP A 48 25.78 -19.62 28.81
C ASP A 48 24.87 -18.37 28.87
N ALA A 49 24.38 -18.07 30.07
CA ALA A 49 23.44 -16.99 30.29
C ALA A 49 24.02 -15.61 29.91
N SER A 50 25.32 -15.38 30.09
CA SER A 50 25.96 -14.10 29.76
C SER A 50 26.06 -13.92 28.25
N PHE A 51 26.51 -14.96 27.55
CA PHE A 51 26.51 -14.96 26.08
C PHE A 51 25.10 -14.79 25.51
N ARG A 52 24.11 -15.50 26.06
CA ARG A 52 22.70 -15.39 25.62
C ARG A 52 22.11 -14.02 25.90
N ALA A 53 22.35 -13.45 27.07
CA ALA A 53 21.86 -12.11 27.41
C ALA A 53 22.45 -11.05 26.48
N GLN A 54 23.75 -11.11 26.15
CA GLN A 54 24.34 -10.20 25.17
C GLN A 54 23.70 -10.39 23.77
N ALA A 55 23.57 -11.63 23.29
CA ALA A 55 22.98 -11.90 21.98
C ALA A 55 21.51 -11.45 21.88
N ILE A 56 20.73 -11.60 22.95
CA ILE A 56 19.34 -11.12 23.01
C ILE A 56 19.31 -9.59 23.00
N ALA A 57 20.17 -8.93 23.78
CA ALA A 57 20.26 -7.47 23.79
C ALA A 57 20.67 -6.91 22.43
N ASP A 58 21.67 -7.51 21.77
CA ASP A 58 22.09 -7.16 20.42
C ASP A 58 20.93 -7.33 19.43
N ALA A 59 20.18 -8.43 19.52
CA ALA A 59 19.03 -8.68 18.66
C ALA A 59 17.88 -7.69 18.91
N MET A 60 17.62 -7.28 20.16
CA MET A 60 16.62 -6.27 20.51
C MET A 60 17.00 -4.88 20.00
N ALA A 61 18.29 -4.57 19.92
CA ALA A 61 18.79 -3.30 19.39
C ALA A 61 18.74 -3.21 17.86
N LEU A 62 18.58 -4.34 17.16
CA LEU A 62 18.43 -4.33 15.71
C LEU A 62 17.07 -3.74 15.32
N PRO A 63 17.03 -2.76 14.39
CA PRO A 63 15.77 -2.31 13.82
C PRO A 63 15.00 -3.47 13.20
N SER A 64 13.67 -3.47 13.36
CA SER A 64 12.81 -4.48 12.74
C SER A 64 12.80 -4.36 11.21
N LEU A 65 12.88 -3.12 10.69
CA LEU A 65 13.07 -2.82 9.27
C LEU A 65 14.55 -2.79 8.93
N ARG A 66 14.97 -3.72 8.07
CA ARG A 66 16.37 -3.88 7.66
C ARG A 66 16.49 -3.96 6.16
N SER A 67 17.66 -3.59 5.66
CA SER A 67 18.01 -3.81 4.25
C SER A 67 18.05 -5.31 3.95
N VAL A 68 17.61 -5.68 2.76
CA VAL A 68 17.54 -7.07 2.27
C VAL A 68 17.98 -7.11 0.81
N ILE A 69 18.56 -8.24 0.40
CA ILE A 69 18.93 -8.48 -1.00
C ILE A 69 17.78 -9.24 -1.67
N ASN A 70 17.13 -8.60 -2.65
CA ASN A 70 16.05 -9.23 -3.41
C ASN A 70 16.62 -10.15 -4.51
N MET A 71 16.49 -11.47 -4.32
CA MET A 71 16.87 -12.49 -5.31
C MET A 71 15.65 -13.18 -5.95
N THR A 72 14.44 -12.64 -5.77
CA THR A 72 13.20 -13.27 -6.24
C THR A 72 12.94 -13.08 -7.73
N GLY A 73 13.62 -12.11 -8.37
CA GLY A 73 13.31 -11.65 -9.72
C GLY A 73 12.05 -10.77 -9.82
N VAL A 74 11.34 -10.53 -8.71
CA VAL A 74 10.15 -9.68 -8.66
C VAL A 74 10.54 -8.24 -8.35
N VAL A 75 10.34 -7.32 -9.30
CA VAL A 75 10.69 -5.90 -9.15
C VAL A 75 9.79 -5.20 -8.12
N LEU A 76 8.47 -5.29 -8.29
CA LEU A 76 7.48 -4.69 -7.38
C LEU A 76 7.05 -5.68 -6.29
N HIS A 77 7.99 -6.13 -5.47
CA HIS A 77 7.71 -7.11 -4.43
C HIS A 77 7.00 -6.47 -3.22
N THR A 78 5.73 -6.79 -3.01
CA THR A 78 4.88 -6.20 -1.96
C THR A 78 5.44 -6.40 -0.55
N GLY A 79 5.98 -7.58 -0.24
CA GLY A 79 6.62 -7.88 1.04
C GLY A 79 8.00 -7.23 1.27
N LEU A 80 8.64 -6.68 0.22
CA LEU A 80 9.96 -6.04 0.32
C LEU A 80 9.88 -4.51 0.11
N GLY A 81 8.68 -3.94 0.13
CA GLY A 81 8.48 -2.49 0.03
C GLY A 81 8.28 -1.94 -1.39
N ARG A 82 7.90 -2.78 -2.37
CA ARG A 82 7.59 -2.36 -3.76
C ARG A 82 8.78 -1.67 -4.44
N ALA A 83 8.56 -0.50 -5.05
CA ALA A 83 9.55 0.22 -5.82
C ALA A 83 10.63 0.84 -4.91
N ARG A 84 11.88 0.76 -5.35
CA ARG A 84 12.99 1.51 -4.74
C ARG A 84 13.01 2.92 -5.30
N LEU A 85 13.34 3.89 -4.45
CA LEU A 85 13.60 5.25 -4.90
C LEU A 85 14.91 5.33 -5.67
N HIS A 86 14.92 6.15 -6.73
CA HIS A 86 16.17 6.60 -7.35
C HIS A 86 17.03 7.33 -6.30
N PRO A 87 18.37 7.25 -6.33
CA PRO A 87 19.23 7.89 -5.33
C PRO A 87 18.93 9.39 -5.11
N GLU A 88 18.64 10.12 -6.17
CA GLU A 88 18.27 11.55 -6.08
C GLU A 88 16.93 11.77 -5.36
N ALA A 89 15.94 10.92 -5.61
CA ALA A 89 14.64 10.99 -4.94
C ALA A 89 14.76 10.60 -3.46
N ALA A 90 15.57 9.59 -3.15
CA ALA A 90 15.87 9.21 -1.77
C ALA A 90 16.57 10.34 -1.00
N GLU A 91 17.53 11.02 -1.64
CA GLU A 91 18.22 12.15 -1.04
C GLU A 91 17.30 13.36 -0.87
N ALA A 92 16.40 13.63 -1.83
CA ALA A 92 15.38 14.66 -1.68
C ALA A 92 14.46 14.38 -0.47
N ALA A 93 14.00 13.13 -0.30
CA ALA A 93 13.20 12.72 0.84
C ALA A 93 13.97 12.83 2.18
N ARG A 94 15.26 12.46 2.19
CA ARG A 94 16.14 12.62 3.36
C ARG A 94 16.28 14.09 3.77
N ARG A 95 16.48 14.99 2.82
CA ARG A 95 16.54 16.45 3.10
C ARG A 95 15.21 16.97 3.63
N ALA A 96 14.11 16.64 2.96
CA ALA A 96 12.77 17.08 3.37
C ALA A 96 12.35 16.58 4.76
N SER A 97 12.93 15.47 5.24
CA SER A 97 12.66 14.90 6.56
C SER A 97 13.68 15.33 7.64
N GLY A 98 14.90 15.71 7.24
CA GLY A 98 15.96 16.14 8.15
C GLY A 98 16.02 17.65 8.40
N GLU A 99 15.37 18.44 7.55
CA GLU A 99 15.39 19.90 7.57
C GLU A 99 13.97 20.49 7.60
N HIS A 100 13.83 21.74 8.05
CA HIS A 100 12.58 22.47 7.85
C HIS A 100 12.38 22.73 6.36
N SER A 101 11.15 22.54 5.88
CA SER A 101 10.79 22.77 4.48
C SER A 101 9.56 23.67 4.38
N ALA A 102 9.42 24.37 3.25
CA ALA A 102 8.25 25.19 2.91
C ALA A 102 7.06 24.31 2.49
N LEU A 103 6.67 23.36 3.36
CA LEU A 103 5.67 22.35 3.07
C LEU A 103 4.28 22.96 2.87
N GLU A 104 3.88 23.85 3.79
CA GLU A 104 2.61 24.61 3.75
C GLU A 104 2.89 26.11 3.93
N PHE A 105 3.97 26.60 3.35
CA PHE A 105 4.38 27.99 3.46
C PHE A 105 4.73 28.53 2.08
N ASP A 106 4.04 29.59 1.66
CA ASP A 106 4.31 30.26 0.39
C ASP A 106 5.46 31.25 0.58
N LEU A 107 6.57 31.03 -0.14
CA LEU A 107 7.76 31.87 -0.01
C LEU A 107 7.62 33.25 -0.68
N ALA A 108 6.68 33.42 -1.61
CA ALA A 108 6.44 34.68 -2.28
C ALA A 108 5.55 35.61 -1.45
N THR A 109 4.52 35.06 -0.79
CA THR A 109 3.58 35.85 0.03
C THR A 109 3.97 35.89 1.51
N GLY A 110 4.70 34.88 2.00
CA GLY A 110 5.00 34.70 3.41
C GLY A 110 3.83 34.17 4.24
N GLU A 111 2.78 33.65 3.58
CA GLU A 111 1.57 33.15 4.22
C GLU A 111 1.50 31.62 4.21
N ARG A 112 0.48 31.06 4.87
CA ARG A 112 0.20 29.62 4.82
C ARG A 112 -0.24 29.22 3.40
N GLY A 113 0.45 28.25 2.82
CA GLY A 113 0.17 27.67 1.50
C GLY A 113 -0.46 26.28 1.57
N ASP A 114 -0.75 25.72 0.39
CA ASP A 114 -1.23 24.34 0.22
C ASP A 114 -0.10 23.43 -0.24
N ARG A 115 0.10 22.31 0.48
CA ARG A 115 1.10 21.30 0.13
C ARG A 115 0.85 20.61 -1.22
N GLN A 116 -0.39 20.58 -1.69
CA GLN A 116 -0.77 19.94 -2.96
C GLN A 116 -0.18 20.67 -4.17
N THR A 117 0.05 21.98 -4.06
CA THR A 117 0.59 22.82 -5.14
C THR A 117 1.95 22.35 -5.64
N HIS A 118 2.76 21.72 -4.78
CA HIS A 118 4.09 21.20 -5.13
C HIS A 118 4.06 20.05 -6.14
N VAL A 119 2.95 19.28 -6.20
CA VAL A 119 2.87 18.05 -7.00
C VAL A 119 1.68 18.05 -7.97
N GLY A 120 0.57 18.71 -7.64
CA GLY A 120 -0.66 18.68 -8.44
C GLY A 120 -0.47 19.19 -9.87
N SER A 121 0.21 20.33 -10.04
CA SER A 121 0.47 20.90 -11.37
C SER A 121 1.41 20.03 -12.22
N LEU A 122 2.41 19.39 -11.59
CA LEU A 122 3.32 18.47 -12.25
C LEU A 122 2.56 17.22 -12.74
N LEU A 123 1.72 16.63 -11.89
CA LEU A 123 0.92 15.47 -12.25
C LEU A 123 -0.09 15.79 -13.36
N ALA A 124 -0.82 16.89 -13.24
CA ALA A 124 -1.74 17.35 -14.29
C ALA A 124 -1.01 17.52 -15.63
N SER A 125 0.19 18.11 -15.61
CA SER A 125 1.02 18.27 -16.82
C SER A 125 1.50 16.94 -17.41
N LEU A 126 1.85 15.97 -16.55
CA LEU A 126 2.32 14.64 -16.98
C LEU A 126 1.19 13.76 -17.53
N THR A 127 -0.02 13.87 -16.96
CA THR A 127 -1.17 13.04 -17.35
C THR A 127 -2.04 13.69 -18.43
N GLY A 128 -1.96 15.01 -18.59
CA GLY A 128 -2.90 15.78 -19.40
C GLY A 128 -4.26 16.00 -18.72
N ALA A 129 -4.37 15.69 -17.42
CA ALA A 129 -5.59 15.97 -16.66
C ALA A 129 -5.74 17.46 -16.34
N GLU A 130 -6.97 17.92 -16.14
CA GLU A 130 -7.27 19.33 -15.80
C GLU A 130 -6.73 19.74 -14.42
N ALA A 131 -6.72 18.79 -13.48
CA ALA A 131 -6.19 18.95 -12.14
C ALA A 131 -5.73 17.59 -11.59
N ALA A 132 -4.92 17.61 -10.53
CA ALA A 132 -4.50 16.41 -9.83
C ALA A 132 -4.40 16.65 -8.32
N LEU A 133 -4.69 15.60 -7.55
CA LEU A 133 -4.60 15.58 -6.09
C LEU A 133 -3.81 14.33 -5.67
N VAL A 134 -2.92 14.48 -4.68
CA VAL A 134 -2.18 13.35 -4.11
C VAL A 134 -2.70 13.05 -2.70
N VAL A 135 -3.04 11.80 -2.48
CA VAL A 135 -3.45 11.26 -1.18
C VAL A 135 -2.53 10.12 -0.78
N ASN A 136 -2.75 9.57 0.43
CA ASN A 136 -1.86 8.57 1.03
C ASN A 136 -1.55 7.36 0.12
N ASN A 137 -2.56 6.79 -0.53
CA ASN A 137 -2.40 5.67 -1.46
C ASN A 137 -3.63 5.54 -2.38
N ALA A 138 -3.55 4.67 -3.39
CA ALA A 138 -4.65 4.42 -4.34
C ALA A 138 -5.95 3.98 -3.65
N ALA A 139 -5.87 3.15 -2.61
CA ALA A 139 -7.06 2.74 -1.85
C ALA A 139 -7.79 3.92 -1.19
N GLY A 140 -7.01 4.82 -0.57
CA GLY A 140 -7.51 6.05 -0.01
C GLY A 140 -8.05 7.01 -1.07
N ALA A 141 -7.49 6.99 -2.29
CA ALA A 141 -8.01 7.76 -3.42
C ALA A 141 -9.40 7.25 -3.84
N THR A 142 -9.54 5.94 -4.06
CA THR A 142 -10.82 5.31 -4.40
C THR A 142 -11.86 5.58 -3.32
N MET A 143 -11.52 5.40 -2.04
CA MET A 143 -12.39 5.72 -0.91
C MET A 143 -12.80 7.20 -0.89
N LEU A 144 -11.86 8.12 -1.06
CA LEU A 144 -12.12 9.56 -1.03
C LEU A 144 -13.05 9.99 -2.17
N VAL A 145 -12.78 9.51 -3.38
CA VAL A 145 -13.58 9.81 -4.58
C VAL A 145 -15.01 9.31 -4.39
N LEU A 146 -15.18 8.06 -3.97
CA LEU A 146 -16.50 7.48 -3.74
C LEU A 146 -17.25 8.20 -2.60
N ALA A 147 -16.58 8.52 -1.50
CA ALA A 147 -17.22 9.21 -0.37
C ALA A 147 -17.59 10.66 -0.71
N ALA A 148 -16.79 11.34 -1.51
CA ALA A 148 -17.04 12.73 -1.90
C ALA A 148 -18.10 12.85 -3.00
N LEU A 149 -18.15 11.91 -3.94
CA LEU A 149 -18.95 12.04 -5.16
C LEU A 149 -20.12 11.04 -5.26
N CYS A 150 -20.14 9.98 -4.44
CA CYS A 150 -21.11 8.88 -4.56
C CYS A 150 -21.75 8.46 -3.22
N ALA A 151 -21.54 9.21 -2.13
CA ALA A 151 -22.17 8.89 -0.84
C ALA A 151 -23.69 9.01 -0.93
N GLY A 152 -24.41 7.95 -0.53
CA GLY A 152 -25.87 7.84 -0.64
C GLY A 152 -26.37 7.35 -2.01
N ASP A 153 -25.48 7.26 -2.99
CA ASP A 153 -25.78 6.89 -4.36
C ASP A 153 -25.40 5.43 -4.66
N ALA A 154 -25.77 4.94 -5.85
CA ALA A 154 -25.41 3.60 -6.31
C ALA A 154 -24.32 3.60 -7.38
N VAL A 155 -23.33 2.72 -7.23
CA VAL A 155 -22.15 2.60 -8.09
C VAL A 155 -22.14 1.22 -8.75
N ALA A 156 -22.10 1.21 -10.09
CA ALA A 156 -22.01 -0.01 -10.87
C ALA A 156 -20.56 -0.50 -10.97
N LEU A 157 -20.30 -1.76 -10.62
CA LEU A 157 -18.98 -2.41 -10.74
C LEU A 157 -19.14 -3.83 -11.29
N SER A 158 -18.26 -4.21 -12.22
CA SER A 158 -18.19 -5.59 -12.72
C SER A 158 -17.82 -6.58 -11.63
N ARG A 159 -18.53 -7.72 -11.57
CA ARG A 159 -18.13 -8.87 -10.74
C ARG A 159 -16.72 -9.40 -11.05
N GLY A 160 -16.23 -9.18 -12.27
CA GLY A 160 -14.88 -9.54 -12.69
C GLY A 160 -13.78 -8.62 -12.14
N GLN A 161 -14.16 -7.47 -11.58
CA GLN A 161 -13.26 -6.42 -11.07
C GLN A 161 -13.38 -6.24 -9.54
N MET A 162 -14.02 -7.18 -8.85
CA MET A 162 -14.09 -7.20 -7.39
C MET A 162 -12.78 -7.71 -6.80
N VAL A 163 -11.79 -6.83 -6.77
CA VAL A 163 -10.43 -7.18 -6.40
C VAL A 163 -10.22 -7.20 -4.88
N GLU A 164 -9.39 -8.13 -4.45
CA GLU A 164 -8.71 -8.09 -3.15
C GLU A 164 -7.21 -7.90 -3.39
N ILE A 165 -6.64 -6.82 -2.86
CA ILE A 165 -5.24 -6.45 -3.08
C ILE A 165 -4.50 -6.43 -1.74
N GLY A 166 -3.40 -7.17 -1.65
CA GLY A 166 -2.69 -7.34 -0.38
C GLY A 166 -3.49 -8.23 0.57
N GLY A 167 -3.75 -7.76 1.79
CA GLY A 167 -4.46 -8.55 2.82
C GLY A 167 -5.64 -7.86 3.49
N SER A 168 -5.99 -6.62 3.12
CA SER A 168 -7.09 -5.87 3.75
C SER A 168 -7.81 -4.88 2.83
N PHE A 169 -7.39 -4.76 1.57
CA PHE A 169 -8.10 -3.94 0.59
C PHE A 169 -9.07 -4.80 -0.20
N ARG A 170 -10.36 -4.55 -0.02
CA ARG A 170 -11.45 -5.19 -0.76
C ARG A 170 -12.33 -4.12 -1.36
N LEU A 171 -12.38 -4.07 -2.69
CA LEU A 171 -13.10 -3.01 -3.39
C LEU A 171 -14.59 -2.90 -2.99
N PRO A 172 -15.34 -4.03 -2.85
CA PRO A 172 -16.72 -3.96 -2.38
C PRO A 172 -16.88 -3.32 -1.00
N GLU A 173 -16.02 -3.68 -0.04
CA GLU A 173 -16.05 -3.15 1.33
C GLU A 173 -15.72 -1.66 1.37
N ILE A 174 -14.88 -1.17 0.44
CA ILE A 174 -14.56 0.26 0.32
C ILE A 174 -15.72 1.05 -0.26
N ILE A 175 -16.41 0.51 -1.26
CA ILE A 175 -17.62 1.14 -1.80
C ILE A 175 -18.65 1.29 -0.68
N GLU A 176 -18.92 0.23 0.08
CA GLU A 176 -19.86 0.31 1.20
C GLU A 176 -19.40 1.27 2.30
N SER A 177 -18.11 1.22 2.68
CA SER A 177 -17.54 2.11 3.70
C SER A 177 -17.58 3.59 3.29
N SER A 178 -17.53 3.88 1.99
CA SER A 178 -17.64 5.24 1.46
C SER A 178 -19.05 5.84 1.59
N GLY A 179 -20.04 5.02 1.98
CA GLY A 179 -21.45 5.40 2.00
C GLY A 179 -22.17 5.23 0.67
N ALA A 180 -21.46 4.76 -0.36
CA ALA A 180 -22.05 4.37 -1.64
C ALA A 180 -22.63 2.94 -1.56
N ARG A 181 -23.61 2.65 -2.42
CA ARG A 181 -24.20 1.32 -2.57
C ARG A 181 -23.67 0.62 -3.82
N LEU A 182 -23.15 -0.58 -3.67
CA LEU A 182 -22.67 -1.37 -4.80
C LEU A 182 -23.83 -1.96 -5.61
N ILE A 183 -23.80 -1.77 -6.93
CA ILE A 183 -24.60 -2.53 -7.91
C ILE A 183 -23.65 -3.38 -8.75
N GLU A 184 -23.72 -4.68 -8.55
CA GLU A 184 -22.86 -5.62 -9.25
C GLU A 184 -23.40 -5.91 -10.66
N VAL A 185 -22.50 -5.90 -11.66
CA VAL A 185 -22.88 -6.17 -13.06
C VAL A 185 -22.04 -7.29 -13.68
N GLY A 186 -22.59 -7.92 -14.72
CA GLY A 186 -21.93 -9.00 -15.46
C GLY A 186 -21.61 -10.23 -14.62
N CYS A 187 -20.65 -11.00 -15.11
CA CYS A 187 -20.09 -12.19 -14.47
C CYS A 187 -18.56 -12.04 -14.33
N THR A 188 -17.94 -12.91 -13.53
CA THR A 188 -16.49 -12.91 -13.28
C THR A 188 -15.66 -12.84 -14.57
N ASN A 189 -15.98 -13.67 -15.56
CA ASN A 189 -15.25 -13.74 -16.81
C ASN A 189 -15.81 -12.80 -17.89
N ARG A 190 -17.10 -12.48 -17.89
CA ARG A 190 -17.72 -11.71 -18.98
C ARG A 190 -18.62 -10.63 -18.43
N THR A 191 -18.30 -9.39 -18.76
CA THR A 191 -19.17 -8.23 -18.56
C THR A 191 -19.38 -7.56 -19.91
N ARG A 192 -20.61 -7.18 -20.21
CA ARG A 192 -21.00 -6.48 -21.44
C ARG A 192 -21.40 -5.04 -21.12
N ILE A 193 -21.34 -4.18 -22.11
CA ILE A 193 -21.79 -2.79 -21.95
C ILE A 193 -23.28 -2.69 -21.58
N SER A 194 -24.10 -3.66 -22.02
CA SER A 194 -25.51 -3.78 -21.65
C SER A 194 -25.73 -4.02 -20.16
N ASP A 195 -24.77 -4.66 -19.46
CA ASP A 195 -24.90 -4.94 -18.03
C ASP A 195 -24.77 -3.64 -17.23
N TYR A 196 -23.85 -2.75 -17.63
CA TYR A 196 -23.72 -1.41 -17.07
C TYR A 196 -24.92 -0.53 -17.41
N ARG A 197 -25.42 -0.57 -18.66
CA ARG A 197 -26.62 0.18 -19.07
C ARG A 197 -27.82 -0.18 -18.19
N ALA A 198 -28.06 -1.47 -17.98
CA ALA A 198 -29.13 -1.94 -17.11
C ALA A 198 -28.96 -1.51 -15.65
N ALA A 199 -27.73 -1.32 -15.16
CA ALA A 199 -27.48 -0.80 -13.81
C ALA A 199 -27.79 0.70 -13.69
N LEU A 200 -27.41 1.49 -14.69
CA LEU A 200 -27.75 2.93 -14.76
C LEU A 200 -29.26 3.13 -14.85
N GLU A 201 -29.96 2.34 -15.68
CA GLU A 201 -31.43 2.35 -15.77
C GLU A 201 -32.12 1.96 -14.46
N LYS A 202 -31.45 1.18 -13.60
CA LYS A 202 -31.91 0.82 -12.24
C LYS A 202 -31.53 1.84 -11.17
N GLY A 203 -30.91 2.96 -11.56
CA GLY A 203 -30.58 4.07 -10.66
C GLY A 203 -29.15 4.09 -10.14
N ALA A 204 -28.19 3.42 -10.79
CA ALA A 204 -26.78 3.73 -10.56
C ALA A 204 -26.47 5.15 -11.09
N SER A 205 -25.75 5.95 -10.30
CA SER A 205 -25.30 7.30 -10.69
C SER A 205 -23.82 7.35 -11.05
N ALA A 206 -23.09 6.24 -10.87
CA ALA A 206 -21.69 6.12 -11.26
C ALA A 206 -21.35 4.74 -11.81
N ILE A 207 -20.38 4.70 -12.72
CA ILE A 207 -19.66 3.50 -13.15
C ILE A 207 -18.27 3.54 -12.52
N LEU A 208 -17.89 2.47 -11.82
CA LEU A 208 -16.52 2.26 -11.37
C LEU A 208 -15.88 1.14 -12.18
N ARG A 209 -14.78 1.45 -12.86
CA ARG A 209 -13.85 0.47 -13.42
C ARG A 209 -12.67 0.31 -12.48
N CYS A 210 -12.22 -0.93 -12.26
CA CYS A 210 -10.99 -1.21 -11.53
C CYS A 210 -10.09 -2.14 -12.34
N HIS A 211 -8.83 -1.76 -12.50
CA HIS A 211 -7.83 -2.54 -13.20
C HIS A 211 -7.36 -3.74 -12.37
N PRO A 212 -7.38 -4.98 -12.91
CA PRO A 212 -6.90 -6.16 -12.21
C PRO A 212 -5.36 -6.19 -12.15
N SER A 213 -4.77 -5.47 -11.18
CA SER A 213 -3.32 -5.24 -11.11
C SER A 213 -2.49 -6.46 -10.64
N ASN A 214 -3.08 -7.40 -9.90
CA ASN A 214 -2.39 -8.53 -9.28
C ASN A 214 -2.86 -9.91 -9.78
N TYR A 215 -3.79 -9.97 -10.74
CA TYR A 215 -4.23 -11.21 -11.39
C TYR A 215 -4.65 -10.96 -12.84
N ARG A 216 -4.90 -12.05 -13.57
CA ARG A 216 -5.50 -11.98 -14.90
C ARG A 216 -6.46 -13.14 -15.09
N ILE A 217 -7.61 -12.86 -15.70
CA ILE A 217 -8.57 -13.89 -16.13
C ILE A 217 -8.23 -14.29 -17.56
N VAL A 218 -7.98 -15.58 -17.79
CA VAL A 218 -7.59 -16.13 -19.10
C VAL A 218 -8.66 -17.11 -19.59
N GLY A 219 -8.90 -17.14 -20.89
CA GLY A 219 -9.90 -18.01 -21.53
C GLY A 219 -11.07 -17.22 -22.10
N PHE A 220 -12.30 -17.64 -21.83
CA PHE A 220 -13.52 -16.99 -22.33
C PHE A 220 -13.86 -15.73 -21.53
N THR A 221 -13.02 -14.71 -21.66
CA THR A 221 -13.17 -13.41 -20.99
C THR A 221 -13.61 -12.29 -21.94
N SER A 222 -14.35 -11.31 -21.44
CA SER A 222 -14.68 -10.07 -22.16
C SER A 222 -15.04 -8.94 -21.19
N GLU A 223 -14.58 -7.73 -21.47
CA GLU A 223 -14.94 -6.51 -20.74
C GLU A 223 -15.16 -5.36 -21.73
N PRO A 224 -16.04 -4.37 -21.40
CA PRO A 224 -16.16 -3.16 -22.19
C PRO A 224 -14.87 -2.32 -22.10
N THR A 225 -14.56 -1.61 -23.17
CA THR A 225 -13.45 -0.64 -23.21
C THR A 225 -13.76 0.60 -22.36
N ARG A 226 -12.72 1.36 -21.96
CA ARG A 226 -12.90 2.64 -21.26
C ARG A 226 -13.77 3.60 -22.05
N ALA A 227 -13.52 3.72 -23.36
CA ALA A 227 -14.28 4.60 -24.25
C ALA A 227 -15.77 4.24 -24.28
N GLU A 228 -16.13 2.94 -24.28
CA GLU A 228 -17.52 2.51 -24.19
C GLU A 228 -18.15 2.87 -22.84
N LEU A 229 -17.44 2.66 -21.72
CA LEU A 229 -17.92 2.99 -20.39
C LEU A 229 -18.09 4.51 -20.20
N ALA A 230 -17.11 5.30 -20.62
CA ALA A 230 -17.17 6.76 -20.57
C ALA A 230 -18.29 7.32 -21.45
N ALA A 231 -18.48 6.77 -22.65
CA ALA A 231 -19.59 7.16 -23.52
C ALA A 231 -20.95 6.84 -22.88
N LEU A 232 -21.10 5.66 -22.29
CA LEU A 232 -22.32 5.26 -21.59
C LEU A 232 -22.59 6.13 -20.35
N ALA A 233 -21.57 6.43 -19.54
CA ALA A 233 -21.71 7.31 -18.38
C ALA A 233 -22.20 8.70 -18.80
N ARG A 234 -21.61 9.28 -19.86
CA ARG A 234 -22.08 10.56 -20.44
C ARG A 234 -23.52 10.51 -20.93
N GLU A 235 -23.91 9.44 -21.63
CA GLU A 235 -25.28 9.24 -22.14
C GLU A 235 -26.32 9.32 -21.00
N HIS A 236 -25.99 8.77 -19.84
CA HIS A 236 -26.86 8.73 -18.66
C HIS A 236 -26.60 9.86 -17.65
N SER A 237 -25.73 10.83 -17.95
CA SER A 237 -25.29 11.87 -16.98
C SER A 237 -24.77 11.30 -15.66
N ALA A 238 -24.11 10.14 -15.73
CA ALA A 238 -23.49 9.44 -14.61
C ALA A 238 -21.99 9.74 -14.52
N LEU A 239 -21.39 9.54 -13.35
CA LEU A 239 -19.95 9.63 -13.15
C LEU A 239 -19.24 8.41 -13.74
N TYR A 240 -18.07 8.62 -14.34
CA TYR A 240 -17.15 7.55 -14.69
C TYR A 240 -15.90 7.67 -13.82
N LEU A 241 -15.62 6.61 -13.05
CA LEU A 241 -14.48 6.51 -12.16
C LEU A 241 -13.60 5.35 -12.63
N ASP A 242 -12.33 5.61 -12.93
CA ASP A 242 -11.37 4.58 -13.33
C ASP A 242 -10.23 4.45 -12.30
N ASP A 243 -10.24 3.35 -11.54
CA ASP A 243 -9.09 2.92 -10.75
C ASP A 243 -8.12 2.16 -11.66
N GLN A 244 -7.21 2.91 -12.28
CA GLN A 244 -6.20 2.39 -13.20
C GLN A 244 -5.17 1.48 -12.49
N GLY A 245 -4.98 1.65 -11.17
CA GLY A 245 -4.22 0.75 -10.29
C GLY A 245 -2.69 0.70 -10.47
N SER A 246 -2.16 0.69 -11.69
CA SER A 246 -0.71 0.51 -11.92
C SER A 246 0.10 1.79 -11.77
N GLY A 247 -0.53 2.96 -11.96
CA GLY A 247 0.14 4.26 -11.90
C GLY A 247 1.16 4.46 -13.02
N CYS A 248 1.04 3.71 -14.13
CA CYS A 248 1.96 3.80 -15.25
C CYS A 248 1.85 5.16 -15.94
N LEU A 249 2.96 5.90 -16.05
CA LEU A 249 3.00 7.22 -16.68
C LEU A 249 3.66 7.23 -18.06
N VAL A 250 4.35 6.16 -18.43
CA VAL A 250 5.20 6.10 -19.63
C VAL A 250 4.91 4.84 -20.43
N ASP A 251 5.04 4.93 -21.75
CA ASP A 251 4.89 3.75 -22.61
C ASP A 251 6.02 2.75 -22.35
N THR A 252 5.67 1.63 -21.73
CA THR A 252 6.60 0.56 -21.37
C THR A 252 7.20 -0.14 -22.59
N ALA A 253 6.54 -0.07 -23.76
CA ALA A 253 7.05 -0.66 -24.99
C ALA A 253 8.35 0.00 -25.47
N THR A 254 8.57 1.27 -25.12
CA THR A 254 9.83 1.99 -25.41
C THR A 254 11.05 1.36 -24.72
N PHE A 255 10.83 0.56 -23.67
CA PHE A 255 11.86 -0.18 -22.95
C PHE A 255 11.92 -1.67 -23.34
N GLY A 256 11.22 -2.08 -24.40
CA GLY A 256 11.13 -3.48 -24.82
C GLY A 256 10.25 -4.36 -23.91
N LEU A 257 9.41 -3.76 -23.09
CA LEU A 257 8.45 -4.46 -22.22
C LEU A 257 7.07 -4.54 -22.88
N PRO A 258 6.19 -5.47 -22.47
CA PRO A 258 4.80 -5.45 -22.89
C PRO A 258 4.15 -4.11 -22.55
N HIS A 259 3.32 -3.59 -23.47
CA HIS A 259 2.60 -2.36 -23.26
C HIS A 259 1.72 -2.44 -22.00
N GLN A 260 1.84 -1.42 -21.16
CA GLN A 260 1.01 -1.18 -19.99
C GLN A 260 0.24 0.10 -20.27
N GLU A 261 -1.08 0.04 -20.10
CA GLU A 261 -1.94 1.20 -20.25
C GLU A 261 -1.46 2.31 -19.31
N THR A 262 -1.31 3.51 -19.84
CA THR A 262 -0.79 4.67 -19.11
C THR A 262 -1.91 5.56 -18.58
N LEU A 263 -1.63 6.36 -17.56
CA LEU A 263 -2.56 7.38 -17.06
C LEU A 263 -2.97 8.39 -18.15
N PRO A 264 -2.06 8.92 -19.00
CA PRO A 264 -2.45 9.73 -20.16
C PRO A 264 -3.39 9.03 -21.15
N GLU A 265 -3.23 7.73 -21.37
CA GLU A 265 -4.17 6.96 -22.22
C GLU A 265 -5.54 6.85 -21.55
N ALA A 266 -5.58 6.50 -20.27
CA ALA A 266 -6.83 6.43 -19.52
C ALA A 266 -7.61 7.76 -19.56
N ILE A 267 -6.95 8.88 -19.28
CA ILE A 267 -7.57 10.23 -19.33
C ILE A 267 -8.10 10.57 -20.73
N ARG A 268 -7.43 10.15 -21.81
CA ARG A 268 -7.89 10.41 -23.19
C ARG A 268 -9.06 9.53 -23.60
N GLU A 269 -9.11 8.29 -23.11
CA GLU A 269 -10.17 7.33 -23.43
C GLU A 269 -11.46 7.62 -22.65
N GLY A 270 -11.36 8.29 -21.51
CA GLY A 270 -12.48 8.89 -20.79
C GLY A 270 -12.39 8.70 -19.29
#